data_AF-A0A841J3Q5-F1
#
_entry.id   AF-A0A841J3Q5-F1
#
_cell.length_a   1.000
_cell.length_b   1.000
_cell.length_c   1.000
_cell.angle_alpha   90.00
_cell.angle_beta   90.00
_cell.angle_gamma   90.00
#
_symmetry.space_group_name_H-M   'P 1'
#
loop_
_entity.id
_entity.type
_entity.pdbx_description
1 polymer ?
#
loop_
_entity_poly.entity_id
_entity_poly.type
_entity_poly.pdbx_seq_one_letter_code
_entity_poly.pdbx_strand_id
1 'polypeptide(L)'
;MPKMTDRERLADLEARQRKMVEEVEKTRRALRGKYANIVPELPVEQLTEREFRDLLTAAIRVGGAAAIAALKPLPDASATPRSIPTTNPKPPAKRIPATSTA
;
A
#
# COMPACT_ATOMS: atom_id res chain seq x y z
N MET A 1 -3.28 -19.11 56.87
CA MET A 1 -3.77 -18.73 55.54
C MET A 1 -4.33 -19.97 54.85
N PRO A 2 -5.58 -19.94 54.35
CA PRO A 2 -6.17 -21.08 53.64
C PRO A 2 -5.32 -21.39 52.40
N LYS A 3 -4.90 -22.65 52.23
CA LYS A 3 -4.17 -23.07 51.03
C LYS A 3 -5.20 -23.23 49.92
N MET A 4 -5.12 -22.39 48.88
CA MET A 4 -5.93 -22.55 47.67
C MET A 4 -5.79 -23.98 47.14
N THR A 5 -6.92 -24.56 46.78
CA THR A 5 -6.96 -25.87 46.12
C THR A 5 -6.37 -25.76 44.72
N ASP A 6 -5.83 -26.85 44.17
CA ASP A 6 -5.22 -26.84 42.84
C ASP A 6 -6.22 -26.42 41.74
N ARG A 7 -7.50 -26.69 41.95
CA ARG A 7 -8.60 -26.24 41.07
C ARG A 7 -8.77 -24.73 41.06
N GLU A 8 -8.69 -24.07 42.22
CA GLU A 8 -8.76 -22.61 42.32
C GLU A 8 -7.53 -21.95 41.71
N ARG A 9 -6.34 -22.55 41.88
CA ARG A 9 -5.11 -22.08 41.24
C ARG A 9 -5.18 -22.19 39.72
N LEU A 10 -5.74 -23.29 39.20
CA LEU A 10 -5.94 -23.45 37.76
C LEU A 10 -6.90 -22.40 37.21
N ALA A 11 -8.01 -22.14 37.89
CA ALA A 11 -8.97 -21.12 37.49
C ALA A 11 -8.37 -19.70 37.49
N ASP A 12 -7.53 -19.35 38.47
CA ASP A 12 -6.82 -18.06 38.50
C ASP A 12 -5.80 -17.94 37.34
N LEU A 13 -5.07 -19.02 37.03
CA LEU A 13 -4.16 -19.04 35.88
C LEU A 13 -4.91 -18.86 34.56
N GLU A 14 -6.05 -19.52 34.35
CA GLU A 14 -6.88 -19.35 33.16
C GLU A 14 -7.42 -17.91 33.06
N ALA A 15 -7.88 -17.33 34.17
CA ALA A 15 -8.36 -15.95 34.20
C ALA A 15 -7.24 -14.96 33.82
N ARG A 16 -6.03 -15.15 34.36
CA ARG A 16 -4.86 -14.34 34.02
C ARG A 16 -4.46 -14.51 32.56
N GLN A 17 -4.47 -15.72 32.03
CA GLN A 17 -4.17 -15.98 30.62
C GLN A 17 -5.15 -15.24 29.70
N ARG A 18 -6.46 -15.33 29.98
CA ARG A 18 -7.47 -14.61 29.20
C ARG A 18 -7.24 -13.10 29.23
N LYS A 19 -7.01 -12.54 30.41
CA LYS A 19 -6.72 -11.12 30.58
C LYS A 19 -5.49 -10.67 29.78
N MET A 20 -4.41 -11.46 29.80
CA MET A 20 -3.21 -11.15 29.02
C MET A 20 -3.48 -11.17 27.51
N VAL A 21 -4.27 -12.13 27.01
CA VAL A 21 -4.67 -12.17 25.60
C VAL A 21 -5.45 -10.92 25.22
N GLU A 22 -6.42 -10.51 26.04
CA GLU A 22 -7.20 -9.29 25.82
C GLU A 22 -6.32 -8.03 25.78
N GLU A 23 -5.35 -7.91 26.69
CA GLU A 23 -4.42 -6.79 26.73
C GLU A 23 -3.51 -6.74 25.48
N VAL A 24 -3.05 -7.89 25.00
CA VAL A 24 -2.27 -8.00 23.76
C VAL A 24 -3.12 -7.56 22.56
N GLU A 25 -4.37 -8.02 22.46
CA GLU A 25 -5.27 -7.63 21.39
C GLU A 25 -5.61 -6.14 21.43
N LYS A 26 -5.87 -5.59 22.61
CA LYS A 26 -6.12 -4.16 22.81
C LYS A 26 -4.93 -3.34 22.33
N THR A 27 -3.71 -3.74 22.71
CA THR A 27 -2.48 -3.06 22.31
C THR A 27 -2.24 -3.15 20.80
N ARG A 28 -2.45 -4.33 20.19
CA ARG A 28 -2.39 -4.49 18.72
C ARG A 28 -3.40 -3.59 18.02
N ARG A 29 -4.63 -3.52 18.53
CA ARG A 29 -5.70 -2.70 17.96
C ARG A 29 -5.36 -1.21 18.05
N ALA A 30 -4.83 -0.76 19.18
CA ALA A 30 -4.35 0.61 19.36
C ALA A 30 -3.20 0.95 18.39
N LEU A 31 -2.24 0.04 18.21
CA LEU A 31 -1.13 0.23 17.26
C LEU A 31 -1.64 0.34 15.82
N ARG A 32 -2.55 -0.56 15.42
CA ARG A 32 -3.21 -0.49 14.10
C ARG A 32 -3.98 0.81 13.92
N GLY A 33 -4.67 1.29 14.95
CA GLY A 33 -5.36 2.59 14.91
C GLY A 33 -4.42 3.76 14.66
N LYS A 34 -3.24 3.78 15.32
CA LYS A 34 -2.22 4.82 15.07
C LYS A 34 -1.76 4.85 13.63
N TYR A 35 -1.52 3.68 13.02
CA TYR A 35 -1.11 3.61 11.62
C TYR A 35 -2.25 3.91 10.64
N ALA A 36 -3.48 3.52 10.97
CA ALA A 36 -4.66 3.85 10.18
C ALA A 36 -4.86 5.37 10.08
N ASN A 37 -4.55 6.14 11.12
CA ASN A 37 -4.64 7.61 11.09
C ASN A 37 -3.66 8.27 10.10
N ILE A 38 -2.61 7.56 9.65
CA ILE A 38 -1.64 8.09 8.68
C ILE A 38 -2.21 7.97 7.26
N VAL A 39 -2.99 6.92 7.00
CA VAL A 39 -3.48 6.58 5.66
C VAL A 39 -4.36 7.67 5.02
N PRO A 40 -5.28 8.35 5.74
CA PRO A 40 -6.10 9.43 5.19
C PRO A 40 -5.32 10.61 4.63
N GLU A 41 -4.11 10.86 5.14
CA GLU A 41 -3.27 11.99 4.74
C GLU A 41 -2.33 11.64 3.57
N LEU A 42 -2.35 10.39 3.07
CA LEU A 42 -1.48 9.96 1.99
C LEU A 42 -2.08 10.33 0.62
N PRO A 43 -1.29 10.94 -0.28
CA PRO A 43 -1.70 11.18 -1.66
C PRO A 43 -1.69 9.86 -2.44
N VAL A 44 -2.86 9.22 -2.54
CA VAL A 44 -3.06 7.92 -3.22
C VAL A 44 -3.75 8.06 -4.59
N GLU A 45 -3.93 9.28 -5.10
CA GLU A 45 -4.70 9.57 -6.32
C GLU A 45 -4.14 8.91 -7.58
N GLN A 46 -2.86 8.49 -7.54
CA GLN A 46 -2.19 7.80 -8.64
C GLN A 46 -2.29 6.26 -8.54
N LEU A 47 -2.91 5.73 -7.50
CA LEU A 47 -3.05 4.30 -7.25
C LEU A 47 -4.52 3.89 -7.21
N THR A 48 -4.83 2.73 -7.77
CA THR A 48 -6.10 2.06 -7.52
C THR A 48 -6.13 1.46 -6.11
N GLU A 49 -7.32 1.23 -5.57
CA GLU A 49 -7.49 0.58 -4.26
C GLU A 49 -6.81 -0.81 -4.22
N ARG A 50 -6.85 -1.52 -5.34
CA ARG A 50 -6.17 -2.82 -5.47
C ARG A 50 -4.66 -2.69 -5.36
N GLU A 51 -4.06 -1.79 -6.14
CA GLU A 51 -2.61 -1.56 -6.12
C GLU A 51 -2.14 -1.11 -4.73
N PHE A 52 -2.89 -0.22 -4.07
CA PHE A 52 -2.58 0.23 -2.73
C PHE A 52 -2.54 -0.94 -1.72
N ARG A 53 -3.54 -1.82 -1.75
CA ARG A 53 -3.57 -3.02 -0.89
C ARG A 53 -2.44 -3.99 -1.20
N ASP A 54 -2.14 -4.22 -2.47
CA ASP A 54 -1.09 -5.13 -2.90
C ASP A 54 0.30 -4.62 -2.48
N LEU A 55 0.56 -3.31 -2.65
CA LEU A 55 1.79 -2.65 -2.20
C LEU A 55 1.99 -2.76 -0.69
N LEU A 56 0.96 -2.45 0.11
CA LEU A 56 1.03 -2.60 1.56
C LEU A 56 1.28 -4.05 1.97
N THR A 57 0.60 -5.01 1.33
CA THR A 57 0.77 -6.44 1.63
C THR A 57 2.19 -6.91 1.29
N ALA A 58 2.72 -6.51 0.13
CA ALA A 58 4.08 -6.82 -0.28
C ALA A 58 5.10 -6.20 0.69
N ALA A 59 4.95 -4.93 1.05
CA ALA A 59 5.84 -4.23 1.96
C ALA A 59 5.85 -4.84 3.37
N ILE A 60 4.69 -5.23 3.90
CA ILE A 60 4.58 -5.92 5.20
C ILE A 60 5.26 -7.30 5.13
N ARG A 61 5.10 -8.03 4.02
CA ARG A 61 5.69 -9.37 3.84
C ARG A 61 7.22 -9.33 3.80
N VAL A 62 7.81 -8.39 3.06
CA VAL A 62 9.28 -8.30 2.92
C VAL A 62 9.94 -7.53 4.07
N GLY A 63 9.16 -6.75 4.83
CA GLY A 63 9.65 -5.91 5.92
C GLY A 63 9.99 -4.49 5.45
N GLY A 64 9.72 -3.50 6.30
CA GLY A 64 9.79 -2.08 5.93
C GLY A 64 11.17 -1.63 5.45
N ALA A 65 12.25 -2.08 6.08
CA ALA A 65 13.61 -1.68 5.68
C ALA A 65 13.96 -2.16 4.26
N ALA A 66 13.63 -3.40 3.92
CA ALA A 66 13.86 -3.96 2.59
C ALA A 66 12.97 -3.29 1.53
N ALA A 67 11.70 -3.06 1.86
CA ALA A 67 10.78 -2.35 0.97
C ALA A 67 11.26 -0.92 0.67
N ILE A 68 11.69 -0.17 1.70
CA ILE A 68 12.22 1.20 1.53
C ILE A 68 13.51 1.18 0.71
N ALA A 69 14.43 0.26 0.99
CA ALA A 69 15.68 0.14 0.24
C ALA A 69 15.43 -0.15 -1.25
N ALA A 70 14.39 -0.93 -1.57
CA ALA A 70 14.02 -1.25 -2.94
C ALA A 70 13.31 -0.09 -3.68
N LEU A 71 12.46 0.68 -2.99
CA LEU A 71 11.64 1.74 -3.60
C LEU A 71 12.36 3.10 -3.66
N LYS A 72 13.23 3.41 -2.69
CA LYS A 72 13.97 4.69 -2.61
C LYS A 72 14.80 5.07 -3.84
N PRO A 73 15.43 4.15 -4.60
CA PRO A 73 16.19 4.52 -5.80
C PRO A 73 15.32 4.80 -7.03
N LEU A 74 14.00 4.55 -6.98
CA LEU A 74 13.11 4.80 -8.12
C LEU A 74 12.84 6.31 -8.28
N PRO A 75 12.72 6.80 -9.52
CA PRO A 75 12.36 8.20 -9.77
C PRO A 75 10.91 8.47 -9.34
N ASP A 76 10.64 9.71 -8.91
CA ASP A 76 9.30 10.14 -8.52
C ASP A 76 8.34 10.07 -9.71
N ALA A 77 7.23 9.34 -9.54
CA ALA A 77 6.21 9.20 -10.58
C ALA A 77 5.63 10.56 -11.03
N SER A 78 5.56 11.54 -10.12
CA SER A 78 5.09 12.91 -10.37
C SER A 78 6.06 13.75 -11.22
N ALA A 79 7.33 13.34 -11.35
CA ALA A 79 8.33 14.06 -12.14
C ALA A 79 8.32 13.69 -13.63
N THR A 80 7.50 12.71 -14.04
CA THR A 80 7.34 12.35 -15.45
C THR A 80 6.21 13.20 -16.06
N PRO A 81 6.50 14.27 -16.84
CA PRO A 81 5.46 14.87 -17.66
C PRO A 81 4.93 13.75 -18.57
N ARG A 82 3.62 13.49 -18.50
CA ARG A 82 2.92 12.63 -19.45
C ARG A 82 3.23 13.18 -20.84
N SER A 83 4.23 12.62 -21.51
CA SER A 83 4.48 12.90 -22.91
C SER A 83 3.28 12.32 -23.65
N ILE A 84 2.33 13.20 -23.95
CA ILE A 84 1.27 12.92 -24.91
C ILE A 84 2.00 12.54 -26.20
N PRO A 85 1.86 11.31 -26.73
CA PRO A 85 2.36 11.05 -28.07
C PRO A 85 1.38 11.75 -29.00
N THR A 86 1.68 13.00 -29.37
CA THR A 86 1.01 13.68 -30.49
C THR A 86 1.51 13.03 -31.77
N THR A 87 0.98 11.86 -32.11
CA THR A 87 1.06 11.34 -33.48
C THR A 87 0.08 12.15 -34.32
N ASN A 88 0.51 13.31 -34.80
CA ASN A 88 -0.18 14.02 -35.88
C ASN A 88 0.39 13.51 -37.21
N PRO A 89 -0.29 12.62 -37.96
CA PRO A 89 0.11 12.34 -39.33
C PRO A 89 -0.28 13.55 -40.20
N LYS A 90 0.74 14.25 -40.71
CA LYS A 90 0.61 15.27 -41.75
C LYS A 90 -0.13 14.68 -42.97
N PRO A 91 -1.22 15.28 -43.47
CA PRO A 91 -1.93 14.74 -44.62
C PRO A 91 -1.08 14.88 -45.90
N PRO A 92 -1.12 13.89 -46.82
CA PRO A 92 -0.33 13.93 -48.04
C PRO A 92 -0.84 15.01 -49.00
N ALA A 93 0.10 15.79 -49.54
CA ALA A 93 -0.18 16.85 -50.50
C ALA A 93 -0.86 16.28 -51.76
N LYS A 94 -1.96 16.93 -52.14
CA LYS A 94 -2.77 16.65 -53.33
C LYS A 94 -1.89 16.76 -54.58
N ARG A 95 -1.60 15.62 -55.22
CA ARG A 95 -0.85 15.54 -56.49
C ARG A 95 -1.76 16.03 -57.62
N ILE A 96 -1.42 17.16 -58.21
CA ILE A 96 -2.06 17.67 -59.44
C ILE A 96 -1.46 16.93 -60.65
N PRO A 97 -2.26 16.49 -61.64
CA PRO A 97 -1.75 15.82 -62.83
C PRO A 97 -1.17 16.85 -63.83
N ALA A 98 0.02 16.56 -64.36
CA ALA A 98 0.58 17.32 -65.46
C ALA A 98 -0.09 16.89 -66.78
N THR A 99 -0.81 17.81 -67.40
CA THR A 99 -1.25 17.74 -68.80
C THR A 99 -0.01 17.86 -69.69
N SER A 100 0.28 16.84 -70.50
CA SER A 100 1.31 16.91 -71.54
C SER A 100 0.64 17.17 -72.88
N THR A 101 0.82 18.38 -73.39
CA THR A 101 0.63 18.77 -74.80
C THR A 101 2.00 18.84 -75.47
N ALA A 102 2.22 18.03 -76.51
CA ALA A 102 3.05 18.26 -77.70
C ALA A 102 3.34 16.92 -78.38
#